data_AF-A0A939ZFX9-F1
#
_entry.id   AF-A0A939ZFX9-F1
#
_cell.length_a   1.000
_cell.length_b   1.000
_cell.length_c   1.000
_cell.angle_alpha   90.00
_cell.angle_beta   90.00
_cell.angle_gamma   90.00
#
_symmetry.space_group_name_H-M   'P 1'
#
loop_
_entity.id
_entity.type
_entity.pdbx_description
1 polymer ?
#
loop_
_entity_poly.entity_id
_entity_poly.type
_entity_poly.pdbx_seq_one_letter_code
_entity_poly.pdbx_strand_id
1 'polypeptide(L)'
;MGKYFGNTKKQKRPVKKRKNENNRHRKVIVNFRVSPCEKALIDARIAQSGLMRSTYFIESCLYQKVLVKGNIRSFSAIRVTLQELSEKIDRNPDLTQLDPADAERIRIILQMIDYLFEGR
;
A
#
# COMPACT_ATOMS: atom_id res chain seq x y z
N MET A 1 -41.42 4.38 58.58
CA MET A 1 -41.62 5.13 57.32
C MET A 1 -40.26 5.64 56.86
N GLY A 2 -39.62 5.27 55.75
CA GLY A 2 -39.87 4.30 54.68
C GLY A 2 -38.50 3.92 54.06
N LYS A 3 -38.38 2.73 53.49
CA LYS A 3 -37.13 2.22 52.90
C LYS A 3 -36.90 2.87 51.53
N TYR A 4 -35.78 3.58 51.35
CA TYR A 4 -35.37 4.09 50.05
C TYR A 4 -34.84 2.94 49.17
N PHE A 5 -35.67 2.45 48.25
CA PHE A 5 -35.23 1.57 47.17
C PHE A 5 -34.60 2.41 46.05
N GLY A 6 -33.28 2.30 45.87
CA GLY A 6 -32.57 2.90 44.75
C GLY A 6 -32.88 2.14 43.45
N ASN A 7 -33.62 2.77 42.54
CA ASN A 7 -33.85 2.26 41.19
C ASN A 7 -32.55 2.25 40.38
N THR A 8 -31.98 1.07 40.15
CA THR A 8 -30.92 0.87 39.15
C THR A 8 -31.54 0.94 37.76
N LYS A 9 -31.46 2.09 37.11
CA LYS A 9 -31.77 2.21 35.68
C LYS A 9 -30.78 1.34 34.89
N LYS A 10 -31.21 0.14 34.50
CA LYS A 10 -30.49 -0.69 33.53
C LYS A 10 -30.35 0.09 32.22
N GLN A 11 -29.14 0.58 31.94
CA GLN A 11 -28.80 1.24 30.69
C GLN A 11 -28.96 0.22 29.55
N LYS A 12 -29.97 0.39 28.70
CA LYS A 12 -30.18 -0.46 27.53
C LYS A 12 -28.97 -0.30 26.60
N ARG A 13 -28.11 -1.33 26.50
CA ARG A 13 -27.01 -1.37 25.53
C ARG A 13 -27.63 -1.25 24.12
N PRO A 14 -27.10 -0.40 23.23
CA PRO A 14 -27.63 -0.30 21.88
C PRO A 14 -27.53 -1.67 21.22
N VAL A 15 -28.64 -2.14 20.66
CA VAL A 15 -28.70 -3.39 19.90
C VAL A 15 -27.70 -3.24 18.75
N LYS A 16 -26.62 -4.04 18.76
CA LYS A 16 -25.69 -4.12 17.63
C LYS A 16 -26.51 -4.55 16.41
N LYS A 17 -26.77 -3.62 15.50
CA LYS A 17 -27.27 -3.94 14.16
C LYS A 17 -26.32 -4.98 13.57
N ARG A 18 -26.82 -6.19 13.33
CA ARG A 18 -26.04 -7.24 12.68
C ARG A 18 -25.65 -6.68 11.31
N LYS A 19 -24.34 -6.50 11.07
CA LYS A 19 -23.86 -6.09 9.75
C LYS A 19 -24.27 -7.20 8.79
N ASN A 20 -25.03 -6.86 7.75
CA ASN A 20 -25.36 -7.79 6.68
C ASN A 20 -24.04 -8.20 6.00
N GLU A 21 -23.48 -9.34 6.39
CA GLU A 21 -22.22 -9.87 5.86
C GLU A 21 -22.30 -10.18 4.36
N ASN A 22 -23.52 -10.38 3.84
CA ASN A 22 -23.79 -10.75 2.46
C ASN A 22 -23.59 -9.63 1.43
N ASN A 23 -23.35 -8.37 1.84
CA ASN A 23 -23.23 -7.24 0.90
C ASN A 23 -21.80 -6.67 0.77
N ARG A 24 -20.78 -7.41 1.24
CA ARG A 24 -19.38 -6.97 1.15
C ARG A 24 -18.71 -7.54 -0.09
N HIS A 25 -18.45 -6.69 -1.08
CA HIS A 25 -17.82 -7.05 -2.36
C HIS A 25 -16.46 -7.77 -2.21
N ARG A 26 -15.63 -7.33 -1.25
CA ARG A 26 -14.32 -7.95 -0.90
C ARG A 26 -14.40 -8.58 0.51
N LYS A 27 -15.03 -9.75 0.62
CA LYS A 27 -15.25 -10.48 1.89
C LYS A 27 -14.15 -11.47 2.27
N VAL A 28 -13.35 -11.92 1.31
CA VAL A 28 -12.28 -12.92 1.51
C VAL A 28 -10.96 -12.23 1.85
N ILE A 29 -10.22 -12.79 2.80
CA ILE A 29 -8.92 -12.28 3.25
C ILE A 29 -7.82 -13.22 2.75
N VAL A 30 -6.78 -12.66 2.14
CA VAL A 30 -5.54 -13.34 1.77
C VAL A 30 -4.41 -12.70 2.57
N ASN A 31 -3.63 -13.52 3.28
CA ASN A 31 -2.55 -13.06 4.15
C ASN A 31 -1.23 -13.73 3.76
N PHE A 32 -0.13 -12.99 3.88
CA PHE A 32 1.23 -13.48 3.64
C PHE A 32 2.09 -13.30 4.89
N ARG A 33 3.09 -14.18 5.06
CA ARG A 33 4.19 -13.96 6.00
C ARG A 33 5.38 -13.45 5.20
N VAL A 34 5.96 -12.35 5.64
CA VAL A 34 7.09 -11.71 4.98
C VAL A 34 8.14 -11.35 6.02
N SER A 35 9.40 -11.44 5.62
CA SER A 35 10.55 -10.93 6.35
C SER A 35 10.52 -9.39 6.41
N PRO A 36 11.31 -8.77 7.32
CA PRO A 36 11.40 -7.31 7.41
C PRO A 36 11.90 -6.65 6.12
N CYS A 37 12.86 -7.28 5.43
CA CYS A 37 13.39 -6.79 4.16
C CYS A 37 12.32 -6.81 3.07
N GLU A 38 11.62 -7.94 2.89
CA GLU A 38 10.53 -8.05 1.92
C GLU A 38 9.41 -7.04 2.20
N LYS A 39 9.08 -6.79 3.48
CA LYS A 39 8.12 -5.77 3.86
C LYS A 39 8.56 -4.37 3.43
N ALA A 40 9.83 -4.02 3.64
CA ALA A 40 10.37 -2.73 3.23
C ALA A 40 10.29 -2.54 1.70
N LEU A 41 10.61 -3.59 0.94
CA LEU A 41 10.49 -3.57 -0.52
C LEU A 41 9.04 -3.36 -0.96
N ILE A 42 8.10 -4.10 -0.38
CA ILE A 42 6.66 -3.99 -0.68
C ILE A 42 6.15 -2.57 -0.37
N ASP A 43 6.49 -2.03 0.80
CA ASP A 43 6.05 -0.69 1.20
C ASP A 43 6.62 0.39 0.27
N ALA A 44 7.87 0.25 -0.18
CA ALA A 44 8.46 1.11 -1.19
C ALA A 44 7.69 1.03 -2.51
N ARG A 45 7.34 -0.17 -2.99
CA ARG A 45 6.56 -0.33 -4.24
C ARG A 45 5.20 0.35 -4.15
N ILE A 46 4.50 0.20 -3.02
CA ILE A 46 3.19 0.81 -2.79
C ILE A 46 3.29 2.33 -2.81
N ALA A 47 4.27 2.89 -2.11
CA ALA A 47 4.52 4.33 -2.09
C ALA A 47 4.74 4.89 -3.51
N GLN A 48 5.54 4.20 -4.32
CA GLN A 48 5.80 4.60 -5.71
C GLN A 48 4.57 4.51 -6.61
N SER A 49 3.74 3.47 -6.44
CA SER A 49 2.52 3.31 -7.24
C SER A 49 1.47 4.41 -6.99
N GLY A 50 1.48 5.02 -5.80
CA GLY A 50 0.43 5.93 -5.35
C GLY A 50 -0.94 5.27 -5.09
N LEU A 51 -1.03 3.94 -5.15
CA LEU A 51 -2.24 3.18 -4.88
C LEU A 51 -2.41 2.91 -3.38
N MET A 52 -3.66 2.75 -2.94
CA MET A 52 -3.93 2.22 -1.61
C MET A 52 -3.42 0.78 -1.51
N ARG A 53 -2.83 0.39 -0.36
CA ARG A 53 -2.29 -0.97 -0.13
C ARG A 53 -3.21 -2.09 -0.63
N SER A 54 -4.50 -2.02 -0.30
CA SER A 54 -5.47 -3.06 -0.68
C SER A 54 -5.66 -3.15 -2.20
N THR A 55 -5.70 -2.03 -2.91
CA THR A 55 -5.79 -2.01 -4.37
C THR A 55 -4.49 -2.49 -4.99
N TYR A 56 -3.34 -2.05 -4.48
CA TYR A 56 -2.03 -2.49 -4.94
C TYR A 56 -1.88 -4.01 -4.85
N PHE A 57 -2.18 -4.63 -3.71
CA PHE A 57 -2.06 -6.08 -3.57
C PHE A 57 -3.01 -6.84 -4.48
N ILE A 58 -4.26 -6.37 -4.64
CA ILE A 58 -5.23 -7.03 -5.52
C ILE A 58 -4.75 -6.96 -6.98
N GLU A 59 -4.35 -5.78 -7.46
CA GLU A 59 -3.88 -5.62 -8.84
C GLU A 59 -2.56 -6.36 -9.09
N SER A 60 -1.63 -6.29 -8.13
CA SER A 60 -0.35 -7.00 -8.21
C SER A 60 -0.53 -8.52 -8.24
N CYS A 61 -1.49 -9.07 -7.48
CA CYS A 61 -1.77 -10.50 -7.47
C CYS A 61 -2.57 -10.96 -8.70
N LEU A 62 -3.43 -10.11 -9.27
CA LEU A 62 -4.25 -10.46 -10.44
C LEU A 62 -3.50 -10.31 -11.77
N TYR A 63 -2.66 -9.29 -11.91
CA TYR A 63 -2.10 -8.90 -13.21
C TYR A 63 -0.60 -9.02 -13.31
N GLN A 64 0.12 -9.32 -12.21
CA GLN A 64 1.57 -9.53 -12.15
C GLN A 64 2.45 -8.36 -12.67
N LYS A 65 1.85 -7.35 -13.31
CA LYS A 65 2.35 -6.03 -13.72
C LYS A 65 1.60 -4.99 -12.90
N VAL A 66 2.32 -4.09 -12.25
CA VAL A 66 1.73 -2.91 -11.59
C VAL A 66 1.26 -1.96 -12.69
N LEU A 67 -0.05 -1.94 -12.96
CA LEU A 67 -0.65 -1.06 -13.95
C LEU A 67 -0.75 0.36 -13.40
N VAL A 68 0.25 1.19 -13.64
CA VAL A 68 0.14 2.62 -13.38
C VAL A 68 -0.60 3.27 -14.54
N LYS A 69 -1.90 3.49 -14.39
CA LYS A 69 -2.63 4.42 -15.27
C LYS A 69 -2.09 5.82 -15.01
N GLY A 70 -1.66 6.51 -16.07
CA GLY A 70 -1.04 7.84 -15.99
C GLY A 70 -1.80 8.78 -15.06
N ASN A 71 -1.25 9.01 -13.88
CA ASN A 71 -1.79 9.89 -12.85
C ASN A 71 -0.71 10.92 -12.52
N ILE A 72 -1.07 12.20 -12.53
CA ILE A 72 -0.15 13.33 -12.25
C ILE A 72 0.61 13.10 -10.93
N ARG A 73 -0.05 12.51 -9.93
CA ARG A 73 0.58 12.21 -8.63
C ARG A 73 1.66 11.13 -8.74
N SER A 74 1.44 10.12 -9.58
CA SER A 74 2.42 9.05 -9.82
C SER A 74 3.66 9.61 -10.54
N PHE A 75 3.48 10.47 -11.56
CA PHE A 75 4.61 11.13 -12.22
C PHE A 75 5.39 12.06 -11.29
N SER A 76 4.69 12.79 -10.42
CA SER A 76 5.35 13.61 -9.40
C SER A 76 6.17 12.76 -8.43
N ALA A 77 5.64 11.63 -7.97
CA ALA A 77 6.35 10.71 -7.08
C ALA A 77 7.57 10.07 -7.76
N ILE A 78 7.43 9.65 -9.02
CA ILE A 78 8.53 9.12 -9.83
C ILE A 78 9.63 10.17 -9.96
N ARG A 79 9.29 11.42 -10.27
CA ARG A 79 10.27 12.51 -10.42
C ARG A 79 11.05 12.75 -9.13
N VAL A 80 10.37 12.85 -7.98
CA VAL A 80 11.03 13.07 -6.68
C VAL A 80 11.97 11.91 -6.37
N THR A 81 11.50 10.68 -6.58
CA THR A 81 12.30 9.48 -6.29
C THR A 81 13.53 9.38 -7.20
N LEU A 82 13.39 9.71 -8.49
CA LEU A 82 14.52 9.77 -9.42
C LEU A 82 15.55 10.82 -9.00
N GLN A 83 15.11 11.98 -8.49
CA GLN A 83 16.00 13.02 -8.02
C GLN A 83 16.75 12.61 -6.74
N GLU A 84 16.06 11.96 -5.79
CA GLU A 84 16.71 11.40 -4.60
C GLU A 84 17.74 10.31 -4.96
N LEU A 85 17.40 9.44 -5.92
CA LEU A 85 18.28 8.38 -6.36
C LEU A 85 19.47 8.92 -7.16
N SER A 86 19.28 9.94 -8.01
CA SER A 86 20.38 10.56 -8.73
C SER A 86 21.37 11.20 -7.76
N GLU A 87 20.90 11.91 -6.74
CA GLU A 87 21.79 12.49 -5.72
C GLU A 87 22.57 11.42 -4.95
N LYS A 88 21.96 10.26 -4.68
CA LYS A 88 22.66 9.14 -4.03
C LYS A 88 23.73 8.53 -4.93
N ILE A 89 23.44 8.34 -6.21
CA ILE A 89 24.37 7.80 -7.20
C ILE A 89 25.52 8.78 -7.46
N ASP A 90 25.23 10.08 -7.54
CA ASP A 90 26.26 11.12 -7.71
C ASP A 90 27.23 11.15 -6.52
N ARG A 91 26.76 10.83 -5.30
CA ARG A 91 27.60 10.73 -4.11
C ARG A 91 28.42 9.45 -4.06
N ASN A 92 27.87 8.32 -4.52
CA ASN A 92 28.58 7.06 -4.63
C ASN A 92 28.23 6.37 -5.96
N PRO A 93 29.08 6.51 -6.99
CA PRO A 93 28.79 5.99 -8.33
C PRO A 93 28.89 4.46 -8.40
N ASP A 94 29.37 3.80 -7.35
CA ASP A 94 29.43 2.35 -7.29
C ASP A 94 28.03 1.74 -7.08
N LEU A 95 27.42 1.34 -8.19
CA LEU A 95 26.09 0.74 -8.21
C LEU A 95 26.02 -0.63 -7.51
N THR A 96 27.15 -1.26 -7.22
CA THR A 96 27.15 -2.57 -6.52
C THR A 96 26.85 -2.43 -5.03
N GLN A 97 26.98 -1.22 -4.48
CA GLN A 97 26.72 -0.92 -3.06
C GLN A 97 25.34 -0.31 -2.82
N LEU A 98 24.49 -0.26 -3.84
CA LEU A 98 23.14 0.26 -3.71
C LEU A 98 22.31 -0.59 -2.75
N ASP A 99 21.59 0.10 -1.85
CA ASP A 99 20.64 -0.55 -0.95
C ASP A 99 19.59 -1.32 -1.76
N PRO A 100 19.24 -2.57 -1.39
CA PRO A 100 18.24 -3.37 -2.10
C PRO A 100 16.90 -2.64 -2.32
N ALA A 101 16.50 -1.76 -1.39
CA ALA A 101 15.27 -0.99 -1.56
C ALA A 101 15.41 0.10 -2.63
N ASP A 102 16.57 0.75 -2.74
CA ASP A 102 16.83 1.74 -3.78
C ASP A 102 16.95 1.06 -5.17
N ALA A 103 17.61 -0.09 -5.25
CA ALA A 103 17.66 -0.89 -6.48
C ALA A 103 16.26 -1.31 -6.96
N GLU A 104 15.40 -1.74 -6.04
CA GLU A 104 14.01 -2.08 -6.36
C GLU A 104 13.17 -0.87 -6.77
N ARG A 105 13.39 0.31 -6.15
CA ARG A 105 12.75 1.56 -6.60
C ARG A 105 13.11 1.89 -8.05
N ILE A 106 14.39 1.81 -8.41
CA ILE A 106 14.88 2.04 -9.79
C ILE A 106 14.19 1.06 -10.75
N ARG A 107 14.21 -0.24 -10.42
CA ARG A 107 13.60 -1.29 -11.24
C ARG A 107 12.12 -1.04 -11.52
N ILE A 108 11.36 -0.64 -10.50
CA ILE A 108 9.93 -0.36 -10.63
C ILE A 108 9.69 0.86 -11.49
N ILE A 109 10.45 1.93 -11.30
CA ILE A 109 10.34 3.14 -12.11
C ILE A 109 10.61 2.80 -13.58
N LEU A 110 11.63 2.01 -13.87
CA LEU A 110 11.92 1.55 -15.23
C LEU A 110 10.76 0.72 -15.80
N GLN A 111 10.20 -0.22 -15.04
CA GLN A 111 9.04 -1.01 -15.48
C GLN A 111 7.79 -0.14 -15.73
N MET A 112 7.57 0.89 -14.91
CA MET A 112 6.45 1.82 -15.07
C MET A 112 6.63 2.69 -16.33
N ILE A 113 7.83 3.21 -16.55
CA ILE A 113 8.18 4.01 -17.74
C ILE A 113 8.05 3.14 -19.00
N ASP A 114 8.66 1.97 -19.01
CA ASP A 114 8.60 1.02 -20.13
C ASP A 114 7.15 0.68 -20.50
N TYR A 115 6.31 0.37 -19.51
CA TYR A 115 4.88 0.15 -19.74
C TYR A 115 4.15 1.38 -20.31
N LEU A 116 4.44 2.59 -19.80
CA LEU A 116 3.80 3.82 -20.23
C LEU A 116 4.19 4.23 -21.66
N PHE A 117 5.43 4.00 -22.06
CA PHE A 117 5.95 4.44 -23.36
C PHE A 117 5.94 3.35 -24.43
N GLU A 118 6.11 2.07 -24.08
CA GLU A 118 6.15 0.98 -25.05
C GLU A 118 4.84 0.21 -25.19
N GLY A 119 3.86 0.41 -24.30
CA GLY A 119 2.49 -0.11 -24.45
C GLY A 119 2.35 -1.64 -24.62
N ARG A 120 3.40 -2.41 -24.28
CA ARG A 120 3.43 -3.88 -24.32
C ARG A 120 3.31 -4.50 -22.92
#